data_AF-A0A6U3TEI5-F1
#
_entry.id   AF-A0A6U3TEI5-F1
#
_cell.length_a   1.000
_cell.length_b   1.000
_cell.length_c   1.000
_cell.angle_alpha   90.00
_cell.angle_beta   90.00
_cell.angle_gamma   90.00
#
_symmetry.space_group_name_H-M   'P 1'
#
loop_
_entity.id
_entity.type
_entity.pdbx_description
1 polymer ?
#
loop_
_entity_poly.entity_id
_entity_poly.type
_entity_poly.pdbx_seq_one_letter_code
_entity_poly.pdbx_strand_id
1 'polypeptide(L)'
;WNKAHASTNNNDSTIPSSLYTDENPATTIKGTGFKNERIAKRTIELTSQPGVRYKQYWTIRAMRERAAHHPNKSVGIRDAITVFDEWLENHKEPSDQDKQLYKEEWEDFRRLCQSDANKHCYGKDPTKEELRRARDDLANGQKLLIQLLSSQRQSQSSSRSTPFPLPSFVALFGGPGMHGYGSHEIDSDQGISRVTFDGDGIQELIGAAKTSKLMLGNVAKVEVTYNRSDELVMATIIRSKQSNTIENLWGRAAGKSPGSKKRQRIDCKPKDEEDTHPEWTCKTCTFVHVGRSKRDFLACELCGSTRLADT
;
A
#
# COMPACT_ATOMS: atom_id res chain seq x y z
N TRP A 1 -19.62 18.82 2.41
CA TRP A 1 -19.43 17.75 1.41
C TRP A 1 -20.51 17.85 0.35
N ASN A 2 -21.61 17.07 0.36
CA ASN A 2 -22.69 17.18 -0.65
C ASN A 2 -23.32 18.60 -0.77
N LYS A 3 -23.34 19.38 0.32
CA LYS A 3 -23.88 20.75 0.33
C LYS A 3 -22.98 21.79 -0.38
N ALA A 4 -21.66 21.57 -0.42
CA ALA A 4 -20.72 22.37 -1.21
C ALA A 4 -20.71 21.94 -2.70
N HIS A 5 -21.22 20.74 -2.99
CA HIS A 5 -21.43 20.22 -4.34
C HIS A 5 -22.81 20.56 -4.94
N ALA A 6 -23.75 21.08 -4.13
CA ALA A 6 -25.10 21.47 -4.58
C ALA A 6 -25.22 22.97 -4.89
N SER A 7 -24.23 23.77 -4.52
CA SER A 7 -24.20 25.23 -4.70
C SER A 7 -23.31 25.66 -5.87
N THR A 8 -23.27 24.91 -6.97
CA THR A 8 -22.88 25.44 -8.28
C THR A 8 -24.04 26.21 -8.91
N ASN A 9 -24.59 27.16 -8.15
CA ASN A 9 -25.41 28.24 -8.67
C ASN A 9 -24.93 29.51 -7.98
N ASN A 10 -24.35 30.39 -8.82
CA ASN A 10 -23.97 31.78 -8.61
C ASN A 10 -22.53 32.08 -8.12
N ASN A 11 -21.69 32.38 -9.11
CA ASN A 11 -20.70 33.48 -9.14
C ASN A 11 -19.41 33.43 -8.30
N ASP A 12 -18.97 32.27 -7.80
CA ASP A 12 -17.58 32.14 -7.33
C ASP A 12 -17.01 30.75 -7.66
N SER A 13 -16.55 30.60 -8.91
CA SER A 13 -16.13 29.32 -9.50
C SER A 13 -14.62 29.30 -9.76
N THR A 14 -13.80 29.24 -8.71
CA THR A 14 -12.34 29.20 -8.85
C THR A 14 -11.72 27.81 -8.70
N ILE A 15 -12.49 26.76 -8.36
CA ILE A 15 -11.94 25.40 -8.17
C ILE A 15 -12.48 24.44 -9.23
N PRO A 16 -11.65 23.91 -10.14
CA PRO A 16 -12.05 22.93 -11.14
C PRO A 16 -12.61 21.65 -10.50
N SER A 17 -13.75 21.16 -10.98
CA SER A 17 -14.31 19.84 -10.62
C SER A 17 -13.32 18.70 -10.84
N SER A 18 -12.45 18.84 -11.85
CA SER A 18 -11.39 17.90 -12.21
C SER A 18 -10.36 17.66 -11.11
N LEU A 19 -10.28 18.56 -10.12
CA LEU A 19 -9.46 18.33 -8.93
C LEU A 19 -10.02 17.23 -8.03
N TYR A 20 -11.18 16.63 -8.30
CA TYR A 20 -11.80 15.66 -7.39
C TYR A 20 -12.32 14.40 -8.10
N THR A 21 -12.11 14.30 -9.41
CA THR A 21 -12.46 13.14 -10.24
C THR A 21 -11.26 12.21 -10.38
N ASP A 22 -11.48 10.90 -10.21
CA ASP A 22 -10.49 9.88 -10.55
C ASP A 22 -10.72 9.44 -11.99
N GLU A 23 -10.09 10.17 -12.91
CA GLU A 23 -10.19 9.93 -14.36
C GLU A 23 -9.34 8.75 -14.83
N ASN A 24 -8.51 8.13 -13.98
CA ASN A 24 -7.59 7.08 -14.43
C ASN A 24 -7.40 5.99 -13.37
N PRO A 25 -8.49 5.32 -12.93
CA PRO A 25 -8.41 4.37 -11.82
C PRO A 25 -7.49 3.17 -12.08
N ALA A 26 -7.27 2.80 -13.34
CA ALA A 26 -6.28 1.78 -13.75
C ALA A 26 -4.83 2.11 -13.38
N THR A 27 -4.58 3.35 -12.96
CA THR A 27 -3.25 3.87 -12.61
C THR A 27 -3.28 4.59 -11.25
N THR A 28 -4.41 4.50 -10.55
CA THR A 28 -4.62 5.19 -9.28
C THR A 28 -3.97 4.42 -8.15
N ILE A 29 -3.12 5.13 -7.41
CA ILE A 29 -2.54 4.65 -6.16
C ILE A 29 -3.52 4.92 -5.02
N LYS A 30 -3.97 3.85 -4.37
CA LYS A 30 -4.94 3.90 -3.27
C LYS A 30 -4.25 4.28 -1.97
N GLY A 31 -5.00 4.87 -1.03
CA GLY A 31 -4.51 5.24 0.30
C GLY A 31 -3.67 6.53 0.37
N THR A 32 -3.72 7.36 -0.68
CA THR A 32 -3.22 8.74 -0.65
C THR A 32 -4.23 9.66 0.06
N GLY A 33 -3.76 10.76 0.63
CA GLY A 33 -4.62 11.75 1.29
C GLY A 33 -3.89 12.82 2.08
N PHE A 34 -4.66 13.63 2.81
CA PHE A 34 -4.17 14.81 3.54
C PHE A 34 -4.77 14.94 4.95
N LYS A 35 -5.21 13.82 5.54
CA LYS A 35 -5.92 13.82 6.83
C LYS A 35 -5.05 14.30 8.00
N ASN A 36 -3.78 13.91 7.99
CA ASN A 36 -2.78 14.25 9.01
C ASN A 36 -1.36 14.09 8.45
N GLU A 37 -0.37 14.56 9.21
CA GLU A 37 1.07 14.47 8.90
C GLU A 37 1.49 13.07 8.41
N ARG A 38 1.10 12.02 9.15
CA ARG A 38 1.43 10.62 8.79
C ARG A 38 0.89 10.24 7.42
N ILE A 39 -0.34 10.63 7.09
CA ILE A 39 -0.96 10.34 5.79
C ILE A 39 -0.33 11.19 4.68
N ALA A 40 0.08 12.42 4.97
CA ALA A 40 0.80 13.26 4.01
C ALA A 40 2.16 12.65 3.64
N LYS A 41 2.98 12.27 4.64
CA LYS A 41 4.25 11.57 4.45
C LYS A 41 4.08 10.29 3.64
N ARG A 42 3.09 9.46 4.00
CA ARG A 42 2.73 8.27 3.23
C ARG A 42 2.36 8.58 1.78
N THR A 43 1.64 9.67 1.54
CA THR A 43 1.25 10.07 0.17
C THR A 43 2.48 10.42 -0.67
N ILE A 44 3.47 11.11 -0.08
CA ILE A 44 4.75 11.39 -0.72
C ILE A 44 5.45 10.06 -1.06
N GLU A 45 5.59 9.15 -0.11
CA GLU A 45 6.21 7.83 -0.32
C GLU A 45 5.54 7.03 -1.43
N LEU A 46 4.21 6.94 -1.41
CA LEU A 46 3.42 6.24 -2.42
C LEU A 46 3.51 6.86 -3.82
N THR A 47 3.84 8.14 -3.92
CA THR A 47 3.98 8.84 -5.21
C THR A 47 5.44 8.90 -5.70
N SER A 48 6.41 8.57 -4.85
CA SER A 48 7.83 8.46 -5.21
C SER A 48 8.19 7.16 -5.94
N GLN A 49 7.29 6.17 -5.96
CA GLN A 49 7.59 4.86 -6.54
C GLN A 49 7.63 4.88 -8.08
N PRO A 50 8.38 3.96 -8.72
CA PRO A 50 8.38 3.80 -10.17
C PRO A 50 6.98 3.65 -10.75
N GLY A 51 6.76 4.22 -11.94
CA GLY A 51 5.49 4.19 -12.65
C GLY A 51 4.51 5.31 -12.28
N VAL A 52 4.78 6.08 -11.22
CA VAL A 52 3.94 7.25 -10.84
C VAL A 52 4.74 8.51 -10.54
N ARG A 53 6.08 8.47 -10.60
CA ARG A 53 6.96 9.63 -10.34
C ARG A 53 6.64 10.81 -11.24
N TYR A 54 6.32 10.55 -12.50
CA TYR A 54 5.96 11.59 -13.48
C TYR A 54 4.79 12.49 -13.05
N LYS A 55 3.89 12.00 -12.18
CA LYS A 55 2.74 12.75 -11.64
C LYS A 55 2.89 13.14 -10.16
N GLN A 56 4.03 12.86 -9.54
CA GLN A 56 4.24 13.07 -8.10
C GLN A 56 3.99 14.53 -7.70
N TYR A 57 4.68 15.46 -8.35
CA TYR A 57 4.58 16.90 -8.06
C TYR A 57 3.12 17.38 -8.12
N TRP A 58 2.40 17.01 -9.18
CA TRP A 58 1.00 17.38 -9.38
C TRP A 58 0.07 16.74 -8.35
N THR A 59 0.34 15.50 -7.97
CA THR A 59 -0.44 14.79 -6.95
C THR A 59 -0.28 15.48 -5.60
N ILE A 60 0.96 15.80 -5.21
CA ILE A 60 1.25 16.48 -3.94
C ILE A 60 0.65 17.89 -3.93
N ARG A 61 0.82 18.67 -5.00
CA ARG A 61 0.20 19.98 -5.15
C ARG A 61 -1.31 19.91 -5.04
N ALA A 62 -1.95 18.95 -5.71
CA ALA A 62 -3.40 18.76 -5.62
C ALA A 62 -3.84 18.40 -4.19
N MET A 63 -3.15 17.47 -3.50
CA MET A 63 -3.50 17.10 -2.13
C MET A 63 -3.35 18.27 -1.16
N ARG A 64 -2.30 19.07 -1.33
CA ARG A 64 -2.09 20.32 -0.58
C ARG A 64 -3.23 21.31 -0.80
N GLU A 65 -3.61 21.58 -2.05
CA GLU A 65 -4.70 22.51 -2.35
C GLU A 65 -6.05 22.02 -1.81
N ARG A 66 -6.34 20.72 -1.91
CA ARG A 66 -7.54 20.11 -1.32
C ARG A 66 -7.55 20.27 0.20
N ALA A 67 -6.40 20.09 0.85
CA ALA A 67 -6.26 20.30 2.30
C ALA A 67 -6.48 21.77 2.69
N ALA A 68 -5.85 22.68 1.95
CA ALA A 68 -5.94 24.12 2.16
C ALA A 68 -7.36 24.67 1.96
N HIS A 69 -8.20 24.02 1.15
CA HIS A 69 -9.59 24.42 0.93
C HIS A 69 -10.61 23.53 1.65
N HIS A 70 -10.15 22.60 2.50
CA HIS A 70 -11.06 21.73 3.22
C HIS A 70 -11.94 22.55 4.19
N PRO A 71 -13.28 22.39 4.18
CA PRO A 71 -14.19 23.25 4.95
C PRO A 71 -13.96 23.16 6.45
N ASN A 72 -13.48 22.01 6.93
CA ASN A 72 -13.18 21.76 8.35
C ASN A 72 -11.69 21.44 8.50
N LYS A 73 -10.84 22.46 8.67
CA LYS A 73 -9.38 22.30 8.84
C LYS A 73 -9.03 21.93 10.29
N SER A 74 -8.97 20.63 10.55
CA SER A 74 -8.47 20.10 11.83
C SER A 74 -6.98 20.41 12.00
N VAL A 75 -6.45 20.23 13.22
CA VAL A 75 -5.01 20.34 13.48
C VAL A 75 -4.22 19.39 12.56
N GLY A 76 -4.64 18.13 12.46
CA GLY A 76 -3.99 17.18 11.56
C GLY A 76 -3.95 17.64 10.09
N ILE A 77 -5.02 18.26 9.57
CA ILE A 77 -5.00 18.78 8.19
C ILE A 77 -3.96 19.90 8.05
N ARG A 78 -3.77 20.75 9.07
CA ARG A 78 -2.72 21.78 9.04
C ARG A 78 -1.33 21.16 9.04
N ASP A 79 -1.11 20.13 9.87
CA ASP A 79 0.17 19.41 9.89
C ASP A 79 0.46 18.75 8.53
N ALA A 80 -0.58 18.22 7.86
CA ALA A 80 -0.46 17.68 6.50
C ALA A 80 -0.07 18.77 5.48
N ILE A 81 -0.65 19.97 5.58
CA ILE A 81 -0.28 21.11 4.72
C ILE A 81 1.18 21.47 4.90
N THR A 82 1.67 21.55 6.14
CA THR A 82 3.09 21.84 6.43
C THR A 82 4.02 20.82 5.75
N VAL A 83 3.74 19.52 5.86
CA VAL A 83 4.53 18.48 5.17
C VAL A 83 4.55 18.68 3.65
N PHE A 84 3.42 19.03 3.05
CA PHE A 84 3.38 19.25 1.60
C PHE A 84 4.06 20.55 1.18
N ASP A 85 3.93 21.62 1.95
CA ASP A 85 4.59 22.90 1.69
C ASP A 85 6.12 22.72 1.74
N GLU A 86 6.64 22.06 2.79
CA GLU A 86 8.07 21.72 2.90
C GLU A 86 8.56 20.88 1.70
N TRP A 87 7.76 19.92 1.24
CA TRP A 87 8.11 19.12 0.08
C TRP A 87 8.13 19.96 -1.21
N LEU A 88 7.11 20.80 -1.44
CA LEU A 88 6.98 21.65 -2.63
C LEU A 88 8.01 22.79 -2.69
N GLU A 89 8.53 23.25 -1.56
CA GLU A 89 9.64 24.21 -1.52
C GLU A 89 10.94 23.58 -2.05
N ASN A 90 11.14 22.29 -1.79
CA ASN A 90 12.34 21.56 -2.19
C ASN A 90 12.25 20.88 -3.56
N HIS A 91 11.06 20.83 -4.17
CA HIS A 91 10.82 20.14 -5.44
C HIS A 91 10.14 21.08 -6.44
N LYS A 92 10.69 21.12 -7.66
CA LYS A 92 10.14 21.96 -8.73
C LYS A 92 9.18 21.17 -9.61
N GLU A 93 8.34 21.91 -10.31
CA GLU A 93 7.53 21.35 -11.38
C GLU A 93 8.44 20.67 -12.42
N PRO A 94 8.15 19.42 -12.82
CA PRO A 94 8.98 18.71 -13.79
C PRO A 94 9.11 19.49 -15.10
N SER A 95 10.35 19.75 -15.51
CA SER A 95 10.66 20.32 -16.80
C SER A 95 10.32 19.34 -17.93
N ASP A 96 10.30 19.80 -19.18
CA ASP A 96 10.11 18.90 -20.33
C ASP A 96 11.24 17.87 -20.47
N GLN A 97 12.44 18.19 -19.97
CA GLN A 97 13.55 17.24 -19.88
C GLN A 97 13.29 16.16 -18.81
N ASP A 98 12.73 16.55 -17.66
CA ASP A 98 12.35 15.59 -16.62
C ASP A 98 11.22 14.67 -17.09
N LYS A 99 10.25 15.22 -17.85
CA LYS A 99 9.19 14.41 -18.47
C LYS A 99 9.77 13.36 -19.43
N GLN A 100 10.88 13.68 -20.11
CA GLN A 100 11.57 12.73 -20.98
C GLN A 100 12.23 11.60 -20.18
N LEU A 101 12.75 11.87 -18.97
CA LEU A 101 13.28 10.83 -18.07
C LEU A 101 12.20 9.81 -17.69
N TYR A 102 10.95 10.23 -17.60
CA TYR A 102 9.81 9.37 -17.29
C TYR A 102 8.99 8.96 -18.52
N LYS A 103 9.54 9.11 -19.73
CA LYS A 103 8.80 8.82 -20.97
C LYS A 103 8.27 7.39 -21.01
N GLU A 104 9.08 6.41 -20.59
CA GLU A 104 8.67 5.01 -20.51
C GLU A 104 7.52 4.81 -19.51
N GLU A 105 7.64 5.35 -18.28
CA GLU A 105 6.55 5.30 -17.29
C GLU A 105 5.26 5.96 -17.83
N TRP A 106 5.41 7.04 -18.60
CA TRP A 106 4.28 7.75 -19.20
C TRP A 106 3.64 6.98 -20.36
N GLU A 107 4.42 6.23 -21.13
CA GLU A 107 3.92 5.30 -22.14
C GLU A 107 3.17 4.14 -21.51
N ASP A 108 3.70 3.56 -20.44
CA ASP A 108 3.07 2.50 -19.66
C ASP A 108 1.72 2.98 -19.08
N PHE A 109 1.71 4.19 -18.51
CA PHE A 109 0.49 4.85 -18.07
C PHE A 109 -0.54 4.96 -19.20
N ARG A 110 -0.14 5.46 -20.37
CA ARG A 110 -1.07 5.59 -21.52
C ARG A 110 -1.63 4.25 -21.96
N ARG A 111 -0.80 3.19 -22.00
CA ARG A 111 -1.26 1.84 -22.34
C ARG A 111 -2.29 1.33 -21.32
N LEU A 112 -2.06 1.54 -20.02
CA LEU A 112 -3.02 1.17 -18.98
C LEU A 112 -4.34 1.93 -19.09
N CYS A 113 -4.29 3.24 -19.34
CA CYS A 113 -5.49 4.07 -19.52
C CYS A 113 -6.34 3.66 -20.73
N GLN A 114 -5.72 3.11 -21.77
CA GLN A 114 -6.39 2.60 -22.97
C GLN A 114 -6.90 1.16 -22.82
N SER A 115 -6.53 0.47 -21.74
CA SER A 115 -6.92 -0.92 -21.50
C SER A 115 -8.32 -1.05 -20.89
N ASP A 116 -8.85 -2.27 -20.95
CA ASP A 116 -10.12 -2.64 -20.33
C ASP A 116 -10.16 -2.40 -18.82
N ALA A 117 -9.01 -2.33 -18.15
CA ALA A 117 -8.90 -1.99 -16.74
C ALA A 117 -9.48 -0.59 -16.44
N ASN A 118 -9.44 0.31 -17.42
CA ASN A 118 -9.92 1.67 -17.28
C ASN A 118 -11.40 1.85 -17.68
N LYS A 119 -12.13 0.77 -17.99
CA LYS A 119 -13.56 0.86 -18.40
C LYS A 119 -14.50 1.47 -17.34
N HIS A 120 -14.08 1.50 -16.07
CA HIS A 120 -14.82 2.18 -14.99
C HIS A 120 -14.37 3.63 -14.72
N CYS A 121 -13.45 4.15 -15.54
CA CYS A 121 -13.17 5.58 -15.62
C CYS A 121 -14.43 6.35 -16.00
N TYR A 122 -14.49 7.60 -15.56
CA TYR A 122 -15.46 8.58 -15.99
C TYR A 122 -14.75 9.84 -16.49
N GLY A 123 -15.34 10.50 -17.47
CA GLY A 123 -14.77 11.71 -18.07
C GLY A 123 -14.69 12.89 -17.08
N LYS A 124 -14.06 13.97 -17.55
CA LYS A 124 -13.87 15.22 -16.79
C LYS A 124 -15.17 15.77 -16.19
N ASP A 125 -16.29 15.62 -16.93
CA ASP A 125 -17.63 16.00 -16.51
C ASP A 125 -18.51 14.73 -16.44
N PRO A 126 -18.40 13.94 -15.36
CA PRO A 126 -19.02 12.62 -15.31
C PRO A 126 -20.53 12.72 -15.16
N THR A 127 -21.25 11.93 -15.96
CA THR A 127 -22.69 11.77 -15.84
C THR A 127 -23.05 11.09 -14.51
N LYS A 128 -24.30 11.29 -14.06
CA LYS A 128 -24.82 10.59 -12.86
C LYS A 128 -24.71 9.07 -13.00
N GLU A 129 -24.84 8.57 -14.22
CA GLU A 129 -24.78 7.14 -14.52
C GLU A 129 -23.35 6.59 -14.40
N GLU A 130 -22.36 7.31 -14.90
CA GLU A 130 -20.94 6.94 -14.73
C GLU A 130 -20.52 6.95 -13.26
N LEU A 131 -20.94 7.96 -12.50
CA LEU A 131 -20.70 8.00 -11.06
C LEU A 131 -21.41 6.87 -10.30
N ARG A 132 -22.60 6.46 -10.76
CA ARG A 132 -23.31 5.31 -10.21
C ARG A 132 -22.55 4.02 -10.48
N ARG A 133 -22.16 3.78 -11.74
CA ARG A 133 -21.36 2.62 -12.16
C ARG A 133 -20.06 2.48 -11.36
N ALA A 134 -19.29 3.56 -11.22
CA ALA A 134 -18.04 3.52 -10.46
C ALA A 134 -18.25 3.16 -8.98
N ARG A 135 -19.35 3.61 -8.35
CA ARG A 135 -19.72 3.21 -6.98
C ARG A 135 -20.15 1.75 -6.91
N ASP A 136 -20.91 1.29 -7.90
CA ASP A 136 -21.38 -0.08 -7.98
C ASP A 136 -20.20 -1.06 -8.19
N ASP A 137 -19.23 -0.71 -9.05
CA ASP A 137 -18.00 -1.47 -9.26
C ASP A 137 -17.17 -1.60 -7.98
N LEU A 138 -16.98 -0.50 -7.24
CA LEU A 138 -16.29 -0.52 -5.96
C LEU A 138 -17.05 -1.37 -4.92
N ALA A 139 -18.36 -1.18 -4.82
CA ALA A 139 -19.20 -1.93 -3.88
C ALA A 139 -19.20 -3.43 -4.19
N ASN A 140 -19.25 -3.78 -5.48
CA ASN A 140 -19.16 -5.16 -5.95
C ASN A 140 -17.78 -5.76 -5.66
N GLY A 141 -16.69 -5.03 -5.94
CA GLY A 141 -15.34 -5.47 -5.60
C GLY A 141 -15.17 -5.75 -4.10
N GLN A 142 -15.64 -4.84 -3.24
CA GLN A 142 -15.62 -5.05 -1.79
C GLN A 142 -16.44 -6.28 -1.37
N LYS A 143 -17.62 -6.49 -1.96
CA LYS A 143 -18.48 -7.65 -1.68
C LYS A 143 -17.78 -8.95 -2.09
N LEU A 144 -17.20 -9.00 -3.27
CA LEU A 144 -16.47 -10.17 -3.78
C LEU A 144 -15.25 -10.49 -2.92
N LEU A 145 -14.46 -9.48 -2.52
CA LEU A 145 -13.35 -9.69 -1.59
C LEU A 145 -13.81 -10.26 -0.25
N ILE A 146 -14.90 -9.73 0.32
CA ILE A 146 -15.49 -10.25 1.57
C ILE A 146 -15.94 -11.71 1.40
N GLN A 147 -16.59 -12.05 0.29
CA GLN A 147 -17.02 -13.42 -0.01
C GLN A 147 -15.84 -14.37 -0.17
N LEU A 148 -14.80 -13.93 -0.88
CA LEU A 148 -13.58 -14.68 -1.10
C LEU A 148 -12.86 -14.99 0.22
N LEU A 149 -12.66 -13.98 1.07
CA LEU A 149 -12.04 -14.16 2.39
C LEU A 149 -12.90 -15.00 3.34
N SER A 150 -14.22 -14.85 3.28
CA SER A 150 -15.15 -15.64 4.09
C SER A 150 -15.16 -17.12 3.68
N SER A 151 -15.05 -17.41 2.38
CA SER A 151 -15.03 -18.77 1.84
C SER A 151 -13.74 -19.50 2.20
N GLN A 152 -12.59 -18.81 2.14
CA GLN A 152 -11.29 -19.36 2.57
C GLN A 152 -11.26 -19.72 4.07
N ARG A 153 -12.11 -19.10 4.89
CA ARG A 153 -12.26 -19.49 6.31
C ARG A 153 -12.92 -20.85 6.47
N GLN A 154 -13.87 -21.18 5.60
CA GLN A 154 -14.73 -22.36 5.75
C GLN A 154 -14.12 -23.62 5.14
N SER A 155 -13.25 -23.49 4.14
CA SER A 155 -12.63 -24.63 3.45
C SER A 155 -11.14 -24.70 3.76
N GLN A 156 -10.70 -25.76 4.46
CA GLN A 156 -9.28 -25.96 4.78
C GLN A 156 -8.45 -26.53 3.61
N SER A 157 -9.05 -26.95 2.50
CA SER A 157 -8.35 -27.83 1.55
C SER A 157 -8.53 -27.57 0.06
N SER A 158 -9.18 -26.49 -0.38
CA SER A 158 -9.17 -26.14 -1.82
C SER A 158 -9.33 -24.64 -2.05
N SER A 159 -8.35 -24.07 -2.75
CA SER A 159 -8.40 -22.71 -3.28
C SER A 159 -9.55 -22.61 -4.27
N ARG A 160 -10.67 -22.01 -3.87
CA ARG A 160 -11.79 -21.73 -4.78
C ARG A 160 -11.48 -20.45 -5.55
N SER A 161 -11.46 -20.55 -6.88
CA SER A 161 -11.54 -19.39 -7.75
C SER A 161 -12.96 -18.85 -7.75
N THR A 162 -13.10 -17.53 -7.86
CA THR A 162 -14.39 -16.84 -7.98
C THR A 162 -14.32 -15.84 -9.12
N PRO A 163 -15.35 -15.74 -9.98
CA PRO A 163 -15.41 -14.68 -10.99
C PRO A 163 -15.30 -13.31 -10.34
N PHE A 164 -14.41 -12.48 -10.88
CA PHE A 164 -14.20 -11.13 -10.39
C PHE A 164 -14.10 -10.20 -11.60
N PRO A 165 -15.12 -9.39 -11.90
CA PRO A 165 -15.06 -8.52 -13.07
C PRO A 165 -13.87 -7.57 -12.97
N LEU A 166 -13.10 -7.43 -14.06
CA LEU A 166 -11.94 -6.54 -14.13
C LEU A 166 -12.25 -5.10 -13.63
N PRO A 167 -13.37 -4.46 -14.02
CA PRO A 167 -13.72 -3.12 -13.53
C PRO A 167 -13.84 -3.07 -12.00
N SER A 168 -14.49 -4.06 -11.39
CA SER A 168 -14.64 -4.16 -9.94
C SER A 168 -13.29 -4.43 -9.25
N PHE A 169 -12.41 -5.21 -9.88
CA PHE A 169 -11.07 -5.50 -9.36
C PHE A 169 -10.23 -4.23 -9.31
N VAL A 170 -10.18 -3.49 -10.41
CA VAL A 170 -9.41 -2.25 -10.51
C VAL A 170 -10.02 -1.13 -9.67
N ALA A 171 -11.36 -1.06 -9.56
CA ALA A 171 -12.01 -0.09 -8.68
C ALA A 171 -11.54 -0.26 -7.21
N LEU A 172 -11.41 -1.52 -6.77
CA LEU A 172 -10.99 -1.87 -5.42
C LEU A 172 -9.48 -1.68 -5.20
N PHE A 173 -8.65 -2.28 -6.04
CA PHE A 173 -7.19 -2.33 -5.84
C PHE A 173 -6.45 -1.18 -6.52
N GLY A 174 -6.96 -0.67 -7.63
CA GLY A 174 -6.27 0.36 -8.44
C GLY A 174 -5.26 -0.26 -9.41
N GLY A 175 -4.32 0.58 -9.86
CA GLY A 175 -3.24 0.17 -10.76
C GLY A 175 -2.17 -0.67 -10.08
N PRO A 176 -1.16 -1.15 -10.82
CA PRO A 176 0.04 -1.77 -10.23
C PRO A 176 0.85 -0.76 -9.41
N GLY A 177 1.55 -1.26 -8.39
CA GLY A 177 2.42 -0.48 -7.51
C GLY A 177 2.19 -0.77 -6.03
N MET A 178 2.75 0.08 -5.18
CA MET A 178 2.53 0.18 -3.74
C MET A 178 1.32 1.08 -3.47
N HIS A 179 0.49 0.66 -2.53
CA HIS A 179 -0.75 1.30 -2.14
C HIS A 179 -0.80 1.41 -0.61
N GLY A 180 -1.76 2.18 -0.12
CA GLY A 180 -2.02 2.27 1.31
C GLY A 180 -2.55 0.98 1.95
N TYR A 181 -2.82 -0.07 1.17
CA TYR A 181 -3.15 -1.38 1.71
C TYR A 181 -1.99 -2.38 1.60
N GLY A 182 -0.98 -2.15 0.76
CA GLY A 182 0.04 -3.15 0.41
C GLY A 182 0.56 -2.99 -1.02
N SER A 183 0.84 -4.08 -1.74
CA SER A 183 1.39 -4.05 -3.11
C SER A 183 0.47 -4.70 -4.14
N HIS A 184 0.61 -4.30 -5.40
CA HIS A 184 -0.06 -4.84 -6.57
C HIS A 184 0.97 -5.00 -7.69
N GLU A 185 1.28 -6.25 -8.01
CA GLU A 185 2.26 -6.62 -9.03
C GLU A 185 1.55 -7.25 -10.23
N ILE A 186 2.12 -7.08 -11.42
CA ILE A 186 1.64 -7.71 -12.64
C ILE A 186 2.76 -8.59 -13.17
N ASP A 187 2.48 -9.87 -13.31
CA ASP A 187 3.29 -10.81 -14.08
C ASP A 187 2.82 -10.73 -15.55
N SER A 188 3.59 -10.03 -16.38
CA SER A 188 3.27 -9.82 -17.79
C SER A 188 3.28 -11.12 -18.59
N ASP A 189 4.13 -12.06 -18.21
CA ASP A 189 4.36 -13.29 -18.97
C ASP A 189 3.20 -14.27 -18.75
N GLN A 190 2.61 -14.23 -17.55
CA GLN A 190 1.49 -15.09 -17.18
C GLN A 190 0.12 -14.40 -17.28
N GLY A 191 0.08 -13.07 -17.49
CA GLY A 191 -1.16 -12.30 -17.46
C GLY A 191 -1.84 -12.30 -16.09
N ILE A 192 -1.06 -12.40 -15.01
CA ILE A 192 -1.53 -12.53 -13.64
C ILE A 192 -1.28 -11.23 -12.89
N SER A 193 -2.30 -10.70 -12.21
CA SER A 193 -2.13 -9.62 -11.23
C SER A 193 -2.13 -10.20 -9.81
N ARG A 194 -1.10 -9.89 -9.02
CA ARG A 194 -0.97 -10.34 -7.63
C ARG A 194 -1.06 -9.15 -6.69
N VAL A 195 -2.04 -9.16 -5.79
CA VAL A 195 -2.25 -8.12 -4.79
C VAL A 195 -1.97 -8.68 -3.41
N THR A 196 -1.13 -8.00 -2.66
CA THR A 196 -0.66 -8.42 -1.35
C THR A 196 -0.98 -7.36 -0.32
N PHE A 197 -1.57 -7.74 0.81
CA PHE A 197 -1.84 -6.83 1.93
C PHE A 197 -1.88 -7.55 3.28
N ASP A 198 -1.70 -6.80 4.35
CA ASP A 198 -1.81 -7.28 5.73
C ASP A 198 -3.20 -6.97 6.33
N GLY A 199 -3.36 -7.21 7.63
CA GLY A 199 -4.62 -6.93 8.34
C GLY A 199 -5.06 -5.47 8.27
N ASP A 200 -4.10 -4.53 8.33
CA ASP A 200 -4.39 -3.09 8.23
C ASP A 200 -4.83 -2.73 6.81
N GLY A 201 -4.22 -3.35 5.80
CA GLY A 201 -4.63 -3.20 4.41
C GLY A 201 -6.05 -3.68 4.11
N ILE A 202 -6.53 -4.74 4.79
CA ILE A 202 -7.94 -5.16 4.69
C ILE A 202 -8.85 -4.06 5.20
N GLN A 203 -8.51 -3.47 6.35
CA GLN A 203 -9.27 -2.38 6.91
C GLN A 203 -9.31 -1.16 5.98
N GLU A 204 -8.21 -0.87 5.27
CA GLU A 204 -8.17 0.19 4.26
C GLU A 204 -9.11 -0.12 3.07
N LEU A 205 -9.15 -1.37 2.61
CA LEU A 205 -9.93 -1.79 1.42
C LEU A 205 -11.44 -1.87 1.66
N ILE A 206 -11.88 -2.44 2.80
CA ILE A 206 -13.30 -2.72 3.07
C ILE A 206 -13.86 -1.98 4.29
N GLY A 207 -13.01 -1.27 5.04
CA GLY A 207 -13.37 -0.52 6.24
C GLY A 207 -13.34 -1.37 7.53
N ALA A 208 -13.11 -0.70 8.66
CA ALA A 208 -12.94 -1.33 9.97
C ALA A 208 -14.17 -2.18 10.40
N ALA A 209 -15.38 -1.67 10.15
CA ALA A 209 -16.62 -2.35 10.53
C ALA A 209 -16.83 -3.66 9.77
N LYS A 210 -16.50 -3.71 8.47
CA LYS A 210 -16.60 -4.95 7.68
C LYS A 210 -15.46 -5.92 8.04
N THR A 211 -14.26 -5.40 8.24
CA THR A 211 -13.07 -6.19 8.64
C THR A 211 -13.29 -6.91 9.97
N SER A 212 -13.85 -6.21 10.96
CA SER A 212 -14.16 -6.80 12.28
C SER A 212 -15.12 -8.00 12.18
N LYS A 213 -16.05 -7.99 11.22
CA LYS A 213 -17.00 -9.10 10.99
C LYS A 213 -16.35 -10.33 10.35
N LEU A 214 -15.24 -10.16 9.63
CA LEU A 214 -14.54 -11.27 9.01
C LEU A 214 -13.82 -12.16 10.04
N MET A 215 -13.56 -11.63 11.25
CA MET A 215 -12.89 -12.34 12.34
C MET A 215 -11.55 -12.95 11.89
N LEU A 216 -10.78 -12.19 11.10
CA LEU A 216 -9.57 -12.69 10.44
C LEU A 216 -8.41 -12.99 11.40
N GLY A 217 -8.52 -12.71 12.70
CA GLY A 217 -7.49 -13.07 13.68
C GLY A 217 -6.10 -12.53 13.32
N ASN A 218 -5.03 -13.25 13.70
CA ASN A 218 -3.63 -12.90 13.43
C ASN A 218 -3.21 -13.25 11.99
N VAL A 219 -4.00 -12.82 10.99
CA VAL A 219 -3.59 -12.88 9.59
C VAL A 219 -2.35 -12.03 9.41
N ALA A 220 -1.26 -12.67 8.98
CA ALA A 220 -0.03 -11.96 8.62
C ALA A 220 -0.21 -11.24 7.30
N LYS A 221 -0.79 -11.94 6.32
CA LYS A 221 -0.77 -11.51 4.93
C LYS A 221 -1.88 -12.20 4.15
N VAL A 222 -2.50 -11.47 3.24
CA VAL A 222 -3.44 -11.96 2.24
C VAL A 222 -2.83 -11.70 0.88
N GLU A 223 -2.87 -12.72 0.04
CA GLU A 223 -2.51 -12.62 -1.37
C GLU A 223 -3.77 -12.87 -2.20
N VAL A 224 -4.05 -11.99 -3.16
CA VAL A 224 -5.14 -12.08 -4.12
C VAL A 224 -4.55 -12.15 -5.51
N THR A 225 -4.80 -13.24 -6.22
CA THR A 225 -4.27 -13.51 -7.55
C THR A 225 -5.41 -13.45 -8.56
N TYR A 226 -5.30 -12.55 -9.54
CA TYR A 226 -6.25 -12.32 -10.62
C TYR A 226 -5.68 -12.83 -11.93
N ASN A 227 -6.34 -13.80 -12.56
CA ASN A 227 -6.02 -14.24 -13.91
C ASN A 227 -6.83 -13.41 -14.92
N ARG A 228 -6.13 -12.67 -15.79
CA ARG A 228 -6.77 -11.78 -16.77
C ARG A 228 -7.47 -12.51 -17.90
N SER A 229 -6.97 -13.68 -18.30
CA SER A 229 -7.56 -14.47 -19.39
C SER A 229 -8.90 -15.06 -19.00
N ASP A 230 -9.02 -15.49 -17.74
CA ASP A 230 -10.23 -16.17 -17.25
C ASP A 230 -11.17 -15.26 -16.44
N GLU A 231 -10.73 -14.03 -16.11
CA GLU A 231 -11.39 -13.12 -15.16
C GLU A 231 -11.72 -13.79 -13.80
N LEU A 232 -10.83 -14.69 -13.37
CA LEU A 232 -10.96 -15.45 -12.14
C LEU A 232 -9.98 -14.94 -11.09
N VAL A 233 -10.48 -14.84 -9.85
CA VAL A 233 -9.68 -14.47 -8.69
C VAL A 233 -9.59 -15.61 -7.70
N MET A 234 -8.39 -15.79 -7.15
CA MET A 234 -8.14 -16.63 -5.99
C MET A 234 -7.57 -15.77 -4.87
N ALA A 235 -7.89 -16.09 -3.62
CA ALA A 235 -7.17 -15.55 -2.47
C ALA A 235 -6.52 -16.65 -1.65
N THR A 236 -5.32 -16.36 -1.20
CA THR A 236 -4.53 -17.18 -0.28
C THR A 236 -4.33 -16.39 1.00
N ILE A 237 -4.80 -16.94 2.12
CA ILE A 237 -4.61 -16.33 3.44
C ILE A 237 -3.38 -16.95 4.10
N ILE A 238 -2.32 -16.16 4.25
CA ILE A 238 -1.09 -16.57 4.92
C ILE A 238 -1.18 -16.15 6.38
N ARG A 239 -1.40 -17.12 7.27
CA ARG A 239 -1.45 -16.87 8.71
C ARG A 239 -0.04 -16.74 9.26
N SER A 240 0.17 -15.77 10.15
CA SER A 240 1.43 -15.74 10.92
C SER A 240 1.52 -17.07 11.68
N LYS A 241 2.67 -17.75 11.57
CA LYS A 241 3.06 -18.72 12.59
C LYS A 241 3.37 -17.89 13.83
N GLN A 242 2.37 -17.44 14.57
CA GLN A 242 2.65 -17.02 15.93
C GLN A 242 3.26 -18.23 16.59
N SER A 243 4.56 -18.15 16.91
CA SER A 243 5.14 -19.09 17.83
C SER A 243 4.32 -18.93 19.11
N ASN A 244 3.80 -20.05 19.61
CA ASN A 244 3.25 -20.12 20.96
C ASN A 244 4.42 -20.00 21.97
N THR A 245 5.30 -19.02 21.79
CA THR A 245 6.31 -18.69 22.79
C THR A 245 5.58 -18.13 23.99
N ILE A 246 5.97 -18.65 25.14
CA ILE A 246 5.44 -18.35 26.47
C ILE A 246 5.38 -16.82 26.68
N GLU A 247 6.28 -16.03 26.10
CA GLU A 247 6.29 -14.56 26.19
C GLU A 247 4.98 -13.89 25.75
N ASN A 248 4.30 -14.38 24.70
CA ASN A 248 3.02 -13.81 24.24
C ASN A 248 1.83 -14.17 25.15
N LEU A 249 1.93 -15.27 25.91
CA LEU A 249 0.96 -15.63 26.95
C LEU A 249 1.13 -14.76 28.20
N TRP A 250 2.36 -14.33 28.51
CA TRP A 250 2.68 -13.57 29.72
C TRP A 250 2.51 -12.06 29.53
N GLY A 251 2.67 -11.55 28.30
CA GLY A 251 2.33 -10.15 27.96
C GLY A 251 0.86 -9.79 28.19
N ARG A 252 -0.05 -10.79 28.18
CA ARG A 252 -1.48 -10.60 28.51
C ARG A 252 -1.78 -10.66 30.01
N ALA A 253 -0.89 -11.24 30.82
CA ALA A 253 -1.07 -11.34 32.28
C ALA A 253 -0.44 -10.16 33.04
N ALA A 254 0.55 -9.47 32.47
CA ALA A 254 1.35 -8.46 33.16
C ALA A 254 0.74 -7.03 33.23
N GLY A 255 -0.53 -6.86 32.89
CA GLY A 255 -1.25 -5.57 32.95
C GLY A 255 -1.67 -5.09 34.35
N LYS A 256 -0.96 -5.47 35.42
CA LYS A 256 -1.13 -4.89 36.77
C LYS A 256 0.24 -4.65 37.40
N SER A 257 0.54 -3.38 37.68
CA SER A 257 1.70 -2.90 38.46
C SER A 257 1.22 -2.34 39.81
N PRO A 258 2.08 -1.97 40.78
CA PRO A 258 3.50 -2.32 41.03
C PRO A 258 3.79 -2.71 42.51
N GLY A 259 4.93 -3.36 42.81
CA GLY A 259 5.40 -3.44 44.21
C GLY A 259 6.63 -4.29 44.52
N SER A 260 7.65 -3.62 45.07
CA SER A 260 8.70 -4.10 45.99
C SER A 260 10.01 -4.76 45.46
N LYS A 261 11.09 -4.49 46.21
CA LYS A 261 12.53 -4.58 45.87
C LYS A 261 13.24 -5.77 46.54
N LYS A 262 14.37 -6.21 45.92
CA LYS A 262 15.59 -6.90 46.46
C LYS A 262 15.41 -8.35 46.98
N ARG A 263 16.35 -9.32 46.87
CA ARG A 263 17.80 -9.36 46.55
C ARG A 263 18.25 -10.83 46.28
N GLN A 264 19.22 -11.02 45.36
CA GLN A 264 20.39 -11.97 45.26
C GLN A 264 20.30 -13.42 45.83
N ARG A 265 20.91 -14.48 45.26
CA ARG A 265 22.23 -14.70 44.60
C ARG A 265 22.15 -16.08 43.85
N ILE A 266 22.98 -16.42 42.86
CA ILE A 266 24.23 -17.22 43.00
C ILE A 266 24.93 -17.29 41.62
N ASP A 267 26.26 -17.18 41.65
CA ASP A 267 27.24 -17.33 40.55
C ASP A 267 27.43 -18.78 40.08
N CYS A 268 27.75 -18.98 38.79
CA CYS A 268 28.99 -19.62 38.32
C CYS A 268 29.08 -19.65 36.78
N LYS A 269 30.23 -19.19 36.25
CA LYS A 269 30.67 -19.21 34.84
C LYS A 269 31.00 -20.63 34.34
N PRO A 270 31.04 -20.87 33.02
CA PRO A 270 32.31 -20.75 32.29
C PRO A 270 32.22 -19.91 31.01
N LYS A 271 33.40 -19.50 30.53
CA LYS A 271 33.69 -18.68 29.34
C LYS A 271 33.43 -19.48 28.06
N ASP A 272 32.95 -18.80 27.02
CA ASP A 272 33.27 -19.10 25.62
C ASP A 272 33.31 -17.78 24.82
N GLU A 273 34.20 -17.74 23.83
CA GLU A 273 34.73 -16.59 23.10
C GLU A 273 33.68 -15.82 22.28
N GLU A 274 33.90 -14.50 22.21
CA GLU A 274 33.07 -13.52 21.53
C GLU A 274 33.39 -13.53 20.02
N ASP A 275 32.58 -14.24 19.23
CA ASP A 275 32.58 -14.14 17.77
C ASP A 275 32.01 -12.76 17.36
N THR A 276 32.89 -11.76 17.25
CA THR A 276 32.53 -10.48 16.63
C THR A 276 32.29 -10.68 15.13
N HIS A 277 31.05 -10.53 14.70
CA HIS A 277 30.66 -10.60 13.28
C HIS A 277 31.04 -9.29 12.56
N PRO A 278 31.94 -9.30 11.55
CA PRO A 278 32.21 -8.11 10.76
C PRO A 278 31.02 -7.81 9.84
N GLU A 279 30.41 -6.63 10.02
CA GLU A 279 29.42 -6.08 9.08
C GLU A 279 30.08 -5.85 7.72
N TRP A 280 29.37 -6.14 6.63
CA TRP A 280 29.87 -5.85 5.29
C TRP A 280 28.78 -5.40 4.32
N THR A 281 29.16 -4.54 3.37
CA THR A 281 28.24 -3.95 2.39
C THR A 281 28.33 -4.69 1.05
N CYS A 282 27.20 -5.14 0.52
CA CYS A 282 27.13 -5.76 -0.80
C CYS A 282 27.29 -4.69 -1.90
N LYS A 283 28.28 -4.83 -2.79
CA LYS A 283 28.51 -3.86 -3.88
C LYS A 283 27.36 -3.77 -4.89
N THR A 284 26.53 -4.81 -5.01
CA THR A 284 25.44 -4.89 -6.00
C THR A 284 24.14 -4.28 -5.47
N CYS A 285 23.73 -4.61 -4.24
CA CYS A 285 22.47 -4.10 -3.66
C CYS A 285 22.67 -2.97 -2.65
N THR A 286 23.92 -2.61 -2.31
CA THR A 286 24.32 -1.50 -1.41
C THR A 286 23.88 -1.60 0.06
N PHE A 287 23.25 -2.70 0.47
CA PHE A 287 22.86 -2.94 1.87
C PHE A 287 24.00 -3.49 2.73
N VAL A 288 23.99 -3.15 4.02
CA VAL A 288 24.87 -3.70 5.06
C VAL A 288 24.24 -4.99 5.58
N HIS A 289 24.98 -6.09 5.52
CA HIS A 289 24.54 -7.41 5.96
C HIS A 289 25.31 -7.86 7.20
N VAL A 290 24.60 -8.50 8.13
CA VAL A 290 25.17 -9.18 9.31
C VAL A 290 24.90 -10.67 9.16
N GLY A 291 25.94 -11.49 8.96
CA GLY A 291 25.77 -12.92 8.65
C GLY A 291 26.96 -13.78 9.06
N ARG A 292 26.70 -15.06 9.36
CA ARG A 292 27.71 -16.05 9.79
C ARG A 292 28.65 -16.39 8.63
N SER A 293 29.95 -16.18 8.83
CA SER A 293 30.98 -16.65 7.88
C SER A 293 30.97 -18.17 7.84
N LYS A 294 30.85 -18.74 6.63
CA LYS A 294 31.36 -20.08 6.34
C LYS A 294 32.67 -19.86 5.56
N ARG A 295 33.69 -20.60 5.97
CA ARG A 295 35.12 -20.21 6.01
C ARG A 295 35.74 -19.56 4.76
N ASP A 296 35.15 -19.63 3.57
CA ASP A 296 35.84 -19.27 2.32
C ASP A 296 35.12 -18.26 1.40
N PHE A 297 33.85 -17.88 1.64
CA PHE A 297 33.16 -16.85 0.84
C PHE A 297 31.97 -16.19 1.55
N LEU A 298 31.64 -14.95 1.14
CA LEU A 298 30.46 -14.20 1.58
C LEU A 298 29.42 -14.16 0.44
N ALA A 299 28.17 -14.52 0.74
CA ALA A 299 27.06 -14.50 -0.21
C ALA A 299 25.97 -13.50 0.25
N CYS A 300 25.46 -12.69 -0.66
CA CYS A 300 24.33 -11.79 -0.41
C CYS A 300 23.01 -12.55 -0.55
N GLU A 301 22.23 -12.68 0.52
CA GLU A 301 20.93 -13.36 0.49
C GLU A 301 19.87 -12.61 -0.33
N LEU A 302 20.06 -11.31 -0.57
CA LEU A 302 19.11 -10.49 -1.32
C LEU A 302 19.27 -10.59 -2.84
N CYS A 303 20.51 -10.67 -3.35
CA CYS A 303 20.77 -10.68 -4.80
C CYS A 303 21.60 -11.87 -5.28
N GLY A 304 22.01 -12.77 -4.39
CA GLY A 304 22.77 -13.97 -4.71
C GLY A 304 24.24 -13.76 -5.08
N SER A 305 24.74 -12.52 -5.06
CA SER A 305 26.15 -12.22 -5.42
C SER A 305 27.13 -12.74 -4.36
N THR A 306 28.21 -13.40 -4.78
CA THR A 306 29.27 -13.95 -3.91
C THR A 306 30.58 -13.15 -4.04
N ARG A 307 31.37 -13.09 -2.97
CA ARG A 307 32.76 -12.57 -2.99
C ARG A 307 33.67 -13.40 -2.07
N LEU A 308 34.97 -13.50 -2.42
CA LEU A 308 35.99 -14.11 -1.57
C LEU A 308 36.21 -13.23 -0.33
N ALA A 309 36.42 -13.84 0.83
CA ALA A 309 36.81 -13.11 2.04
C ALA A 309 38.27 -12.66 1.89
N ASP A 310 38.55 -11.37 2.10
CA ASP A 310 39.92 -10.86 2.15
C ASP A 310 40.58 -11.48 3.41
N THR A 311 41.56 -12.35 3.20
CA THR A 311 42.39 -12.94 4.29
C THR A 311 43.25 -11.89 4.95
#